data_AF-A0A928GXA3-F1
#
_entry.id   AF-A0A928GXA3-F1
#
_cell.length_a   1.000
_cell.length_b   1.000
_cell.length_c   1.000
_cell.angle_alpha   90.00
_cell.angle_beta   90.00
_cell.angle_gamma   90.00
#
_symmetry.space_group_name_H-M   'P 1'
#
loop_
_entity.id
_entity.type
_entity.pdbx_description
1 polymer ?
#
loop_
_entity_poly.entity_id
_entity_poly.type
_entity_poly.pdbx_seq_one_letter_code
_entity_poly.pdbx_strand_id
1 'polypeptide(L)'
;MRARLYQTGKTLQLDGKPQEIIAVMRNLQQGAATKQKPVPDKMGLDDTGLRPALLDWEKVRGVCRDKRAESIFKVGQLVATPHKQLGWQGGCIIWRVCAVTASAVTLVVTQPVAFDFEFDEGELTTDNTGKCNTRGRDYGYNSWRESALRQWLNSSGAAGKWWGMQNSWDVAPGYAHNVPGFLAGFDAAFLECVKDHNTITALWDKPGMAEKTKDKFYLLSRTEVFGDANNDVAEGEKLDLPQQFLRGHYWWLRSPHPGYTNYVYIVTTAGTLNYYYANYARAVAPACVIG
;
A
#
# COMPACT_ATOMS: atom_id res chain seq x y z
N MET A 1 -54.69 -19.35 7.54
CA MET A 1 -53.68 -18.28 7.35
C MET A 1 -52.34 -18.77 7.85
N ARG A 2 -51.40 -19.08 6.95
CA ARG A 2 -50.03 -19.51 7.32
C ARG A 2 -49.16 -18.27 7.47
N ALA A 3 -48.74 -17.98 8.69
CA ALA A 3 -47.71 -16.97 8.96
C ALA A 3 -46.34 -17.57 8.57
N ARG A 4 -45.69 -16.97 7.57
CA ARG A 4 -44.27 -17.21 7.27
C ARG A 4 -43.45 -16.40 8.27
N LEU A 5 -42.75 -17.10 9.16
CA LEU A 5 -41.65 -16.50 9.92
C LEU A 5 -40.45 -16.40 8.96
N TYR A 6 -40.08 -15.17 8.60
CA TYR A 6 -38.82 -14.88 7.94
C TYR A 6 -37.68 -15.16 8.94
N GLN A 7 -36.74 -16.01 8.54
CA GLN A 7 -35.47 -16.20 9.25
C GLN A 7 -34.74 -14.86 9.30
N THR A 8 -34.75 -14.25 10.48
CA THR A 8 -33.93 -13.11 10.84
C THR A 8 -32.46 -13.50 10.77
N GLY A 9 -31.65 -12.59 10.23
CA GLY A 9 -30.21 -12.74 10.13
C GLY A 9 -29.60 -13.05 11.50
N LYS A 10 -28.95 -14.21 11.60
CA LYS A 10 -27.93 -14.41 12.62
C LYS A 10 -26.73 -13.57 12.22
N THR A 11 -26.64 -12.38 12.79
CA THR A 11 -25.35 -11.73 13.01
C THR A 11 -24.54 -12.71 13.84
N LEU A 12 -23.59 -13.42 13.22
CA LEU A 12 -22.56 -14.15 13.95
C LEU A 12 -21.70 -13.08 14.64
N GLN A 13 -22.11 -12.68 15.85
CA GLN A 13 -21.17 -12.16 16.83
C GLN A 13 -20.25 -13.34 17.15
N LEU A 14 -19.06 -13.34 16.55
CA LEU A 14 -17.99 -14.24 16.95
C LEU A 14 -17.49 -13.68 18.28
N ASP A 15 -17.89 -14.30 19.38
CA ASP A 15 -17.59 -13.84 20.74
C ASP A 15 -16.12 -14.13 21.08
N GLY A 16 -15.18 -13.54 20.35
CA GLY A 16 -13.74 -13.48 20.69
C GLY A 16 -13.02 -14.82 20.94
N LYS A 17 -13.66 -15.98 20.82
CA LYS A 17 -13.06 -17.28 21.11
C LYS A 17 -12.12 -17.64 19.97
N PRO A 18 -10.81 -17.87 20.24
CA PRO A 18 -9.83 -18.15 19.19
C PRO A 18 -10.24 -19.27 18.24
N GLN A 19 -10.97 -20.28 18.71
CA GLN A 19 -11.40 -21.41 17.89
C GLN A 19 -12.45 -21.05 16.82
N GLU A 20 -13.33 -20.08 17.09
CA GLU A 20 -14.36 -19.65 16.13
C GLU A 20 -13.75 -18.77 15.03
N ILE A 21 -12.83 -17.89 15.39
CA ILE A 21 -12.03 -17.09 14.45
C ILE A 21 -11.22 -18.02 13.53
N ILE A 22 -10.57 -19.04 14.10
CA ILE A 22 -9.83 -20.06 13.34
C ILE A 22 -10.73 -20.80 12.36
N ALA A 23 -11.96 -21.16 12.76
CA ALA A 23 -12.91 -21.83 11.87
C ALA A 23 -13.31 -20.95 10.68
N VAL A 24 -13.55 -19.66 10.92
CA VAL A 24 -13.88 -18.71 9.86
C VAL A 24 -12.69 -18.45 8.94
N MET A 25 -11.48 -18.31 9.49
CA MET A 25 -10.25 -18.18 8.71
C MET A 25 -10.01 -19.39 7.80
N ARG A 26 -10.27 -20.61 8.28
CA ARG A 26 -10.20 -21.82 7.43
C ARG A 26 -11.17 -21.76 6.25
N ASN A 27 -12.37 -21.19 6.44
CA ASN A 27 -13.34 -21.02 5.34
C ASN A 27 -12.89 -19.96 4.32
N LEU A 28 -12.19 -18.93 4.80
CA LEU A 28 -11.58 -17.89 3.95
C LEU A 28 -10.32 -18.39 3.23
N GLN A 29 -9.66 -19.43 3.72
CA GLN A 29 -8.43 -19.97 3.10
C GLN A 29 -8.67 -20.82 1.83
N GLN A 30 -9.93 -20.99 1.41
CA GLN A 30 -10.32 -21.85 0.28
C GLN A 30 -10.49 -21.08 -1.05
N GLY A 31 -9.56 -20.18 -1.37
CA GLY A 31 -9.52 -19.48 -2.65
C GLY A 31 -9.03 -20.40 -3.78
N ALA A 32 -9.52 -20.18 -5.00
CA ALA A 32 -9.40 -21.08 -6.15
C ALA A 32 -8.00 -21.68 -6.35
N ALA A 33 -7.97 -23.01 -6.47
CA ALA A 33 -6.85 -23.84 -6.88
C ALA A 33 -6.32 -23.41 -8.26
N THR A 34 -5.52 -22.35 -8.28
CA THR A 34 -4.57 -22.10 -9.35
C THR A 34 -3.23 -22.64 -8.88
N LYS A 35 -2.37 -23.07 -9.82
CA LYS A 35 -1.02 -23.59 -9.56
C LYS A 35 -0.08 -22.51 -9.00
N GLN A 36 -0.49 -21.83 -7.93
CA GLN A 36 0.23 -20.76 -7.27
C GLN A 36 1.18 -21.37 -6.25
N LYS A 37 2.40 -20.83 -6.17
CA LYS A 37 3.39 -21.30 -5.21
C LYS A 37 2.85 -21.08 -3.79
N PRO A 38 2.93 -22.08 -2.89
CA PRO A 38 2.42 -21.95 -1.54
C PRO A 38 3.13 -20.81 -0.79
N VAL A 39 2.43 -20.19 0.17
CA VAL A 39 3.07 -19.32 1.16
C VAL A 39 4.22 -20.11 1.79
N PRO A 40 5.47 -19.60 1.79
CA PRO A 40 6.61 -20.37 2.29
C PRO A 40 6.39 -20.81 3.74
N ASP A 41 6.55 -22.10 4.02
CA ASP A 41 6.41 -22.69 5.36
C ASP A 41 7.32 -22.07 6.43
N LYS A 42 8.36 -21.36 6.01
CA LYS A 42 9.40 -20.76 6.87
C LYS A 42 8.97 -19.45 7.55
N MET A 43 7.79 -18.90 7.27
CA MET A 43 7.39 -17.57 7.76
C MET A 43 6.92 -17.55 9.22
N GLY A 44 6.88 -18.70 9.90
CA GLY A 44 6.50 -18.79 11.32
C GLY A 44 5.03 -18.46 11.59
N LEU A 45 4.72 -18.15 12.84
CA LEU A 45 3.42 -17.63 13.26
C LEU A 45 3.47 -16.10 13.33
N ASP A 46 2.35 -15.45 13.03
CA ASP A 46 2.16 -14.02 13.24
C ASP A 46 1.84 -13.68 14.70
N ASP A 47 1.62 -12.39 14.99
CA ASP A 47 1.33 -11.88 16.33
C ASP A 47 0.03 -12.45 16.93
N THR A 48 -0.83 -13.06 16.10
CA THR A 48 -2.07 -13.74 16.52
C THR A 48 -1.87 -15.24 16.72
N GLY A 49 -0.66 -15.76 16.51
CA GLY A 49 -0.34 -17.18 16.57
C GLY A 49 -0.81 -17.97 15.34
N LEU A 50 -1.11 -17.30 14.22
CA LEU A 50 -1.56 -17.92 12.98
C LEU A 50 -0.48 -17.87 11.91
N ARG A 51 -0.48 -18.83 10.98
CA ARG A 51 0.36 -18.72 9.78
C ARG A 51 -0.25 -17.70 8.81
N PRO A 52 0.57 -16.96 8.05
CA PRO A 52 0.06 -16.11 6.98
C PRO A 52 -0.81 -16.90 6.00
N ALA A 53 -2.00 -16.38 5.74
CA ALA A 53 -3.05 -17.09 5.04
C ALA A 53 -3.27 -16.55 3.62
N LEU A 54 -3.30 -17.43 2.62
CA LEU A 54 -3.92 -17.09 1.33
C LEU A 54 -5.42 -16.98 1.53
N LEU A 55 -6.01 -15.84 1.14
CA LEU A 55 -7.43 -15.58 1.33
C LEU A 55 -8.21 -15.65 0.01
N ASP A 56 -9.43 -16.14 0.12
CA ASP A 56 -10.48 -16.04 -0.88
C ASP A 56 -11.06 -14.63 -0.84
N TRP A 57 -10.59 -13.79 -1.76
CA TRP A 57 -10.92 -12.37 -1.77
C TRP A 57 -12.42 -12.12 -2.04
N GLU A 58 -13.11 -12.97 -2.80
CA GLU A 58 -14.56 -12.82 -2.98
C GLU A 58 -15.32 -12.96 -1.65
N LYS A 59 -14.92 -13.93 -0.82
CA LYS A 59 -15.50 -14.09 0.52
C LYS A 59 -15.11 -12.95 1.45
N VAL A 60 -13.85 -12.48 1.40
CA VAL A 60 -13.40 -11.31 2.18
C VAL A 60 -14.22 -10.08 1.83
N ARG A 61 -14.50 -9.83 0.55
CA ARG A 61 -15.38 -8.75 0.10
C ARG A 61 -16.77 -8.85 0.72
N GLY A 62 -17.34 -10.06 0.74
CA GLY A 62 -18.62 -10.33 1.38
C GLY A 62 -18.62 -9.97 2.86
N VAL A 63 -17.58 -10.36 3.60
CA VAL A 63 -17.40 -10.01 5.02
C VAL A 63 -17.40 -8.50 5.23
N CYS A 64 -16.62 -7.77 4.44
CA CYS A 64 -16.50 -6.33 4.59
C CYS A 64 -17.81 -5.61 4.23
N ARG A 65 -18.48 -6.04 3.15
CA ARG A 65 -19.80 -5.53 2.75
C ARG A 65 -20.85 -5.74 3.84
N ASP A 66 -20.81 -6.90 4.51
CA ASP A 66 -21.72 -7.24 5.59
C ASP A 66 -21.34 -6.55 6.93
N LYS A 67 -20.32 -5.70 6.94
CA LYS A 67 -19.81 -4.99 8.12
C LYS A 67 -19.31 -5.92 9.23
N ARG A 68 -18.64 -7.01 8.85
CA ARG A 68 -18.15 -8.05 9.79
C ARG A 68 -16.63 -8.13 9.87
N ALA A 69 -15.87 -7.20 9.29
CA ALA A 69 -14.42 -7.30 9.24
C ALA A 69 -13.76 -7.37 10.63
N GLU A 70 -14.24 -6.62 11.63
CA GLU A 70 -13.73 -6.63 13.03
C GLU A 70 -13.91 -7.98 13.75
N SER A 71 -14.88 -8.78 13.30
CA SER A 71 -15.12 -10.13 13.84
C SER A 71 -14.12 -11.15 13.31
N ILE A 72 -13.41 -10.82 12.22
CA ILE A 72 -12.52 -11.74 11.49
C ILE A 72 -11.08 -11.27 11.61
N PHE A 73 -10.79 -10.06 11.15
CA PHE A 73 -9.43 -9.52 11.10
C PHE A 73 -9.04 -8.93 12.44
N LYS A 74 -7.77 -9.13 12.80
CA LYS A 74 -7.15 -8.54 13.99
C LYS A 74 -5.90 -7.79 13.59
N VAL A 75 -5.66 -6.65 14.24
CA VAL A 75 -4.40 -5.91 14.07
C VAL A 75 -3.23 -6.84 14.41
N GLY A 76 -2.20 -6.82 13.57
CA GLY A 76 -1.04 -7.69 13.66
C GLY A 76 -1.14 -9.00 12.88
N GLN A 77 -2.35 -9.40 12.45
CA GLN A 77 -2.53 -10.59 11.61
C GLN A 77 -1.80 -10.45 10.27
N LEU A 78 -1.22 -11.54 9.78
CA LEU A 78 -0.63 -11.63 8.45
C LEU A 78 -1.54 -12.34 7.44
N VAL A 79 -1.68 -11.75 6.26
CA VAL A 79 -2.44 -12.30 5.13
C VAL A 79 -1.61 -12.23 3.85
N ALA A 80 -1.87 -13.11 2.90
CA ALA A 80 -1.08 -13.23 1.68
C ALA A 80 -1.97 -13.05 0.43
N THR A 81 -1.44 -12.33 -0.55
CA THR A 81 -2.03 -12.20 -1.88
C THR A 81 -1.04 -12.68 -2.94
N PRO A 82 -1.43 -13.57 -3.86
CA PRO A 82 -0.61 -13.91 -5.01
C PRO A 82 -0.30 -12.68 -5.86
N HIS A 83 0.92 -12.60 -6.39
CA HIS A 83 1.29 -11.58 -7.36
C HIS A 83 2.18 -12.20 -8.44
N LYS A 84 1.85 -12.00 -9.72
CA LYS A 84 2.49 -12.70 -10.85
C LYS A 84 3.99 -12.40 -11.01
N GLN A 85 4.44 -11.25 -10.51
CA GLN A 85 5.80 -10.73 -10.74
C GLN A 85 6.58 -10.44 -9.46
N LEU A 86 5.89 -10.28 -8.33
CA LEU A 86 6.44 -9.71 -7.10
C LEU A 86 6.05 -10.61 -5.93
N GLY A 87 6.72 -10.44 -4.80
CA GLY A 87 6.49 -11.23 -3.60
C GLY A 87 7.62 -12.23 -3.31
N TRP A 88 7.53 -12.89 -2.15
CA TRP A 88 8.59 -13.77 -1.67
C TRP A 88 8.81 -14.94 -2.64
N GLN A 89 10.03 -15.05 -3.19
CA GLN A 89 10.38 -16.01 -4.26
C GLN A 89 9.42 -15.99 -5.48
N GLY A 90 8.82 -14.83 -5.77
CA GLY A 90 7.85 -14.64 -6.86
C GLY A 90 6.52 -15.37 -6.64
N GLY A 91 6.10 -15.56 -5.38
CA GLY A 91 4.93 -16.37 -5.02
C GLY A 91 3.75 -15.60 -4.40
N CYS A 92 3.99 -14.70 -3.44
CA CYS A 92 2.95 -13.95 -2.71
C CYS A 92 3.52 -12.65 -2.12
N ILE A 93 2.71 -11.59 -2.09
CA ILE A 93 2.91 -10.42 -1.23
C ILE A 93 2.25 -10.69 0.11
N ILE A 94 2.95 -10.37 1.19
CA ILE A 94 2.50 -10.58 2.56
C ILE A 94 2.14 -9.22 3.15
N TRP A 95 0.95 -9.16 3.73
CA TRP A 95 0.36 -7.97 4.31
C TRP A 95 0.15 -8.17 5.79
N ARG A 96 0.43 -7.12 6.55
CA ARG A 96 0.01 -6.97 7.95
C ARG A 96 -1.28 -6.19 7.98
N VAL A 97 -2.24 -6.67 8.78
CA VAL A 97 -3.42 -5.91 9.16
C VAL A 97 -3.01 -4.84 10.18
N CYS A 98 -3.13 -3.56 9.81
CA CYS A 98 -2.72 -2.43 10.64
C CYS A 98 -3.89 -1.65 11.22
N ALA A 99 -5.06 -1.72 10.60
CA ALA A 99 -6.30 -1.16 11.13
C ALA A 99 -7.49 -1.97 10.64
N VAL A 100 -8.52 -2.08 11.48
CA VAL A 100 -9.77 -2.77 11.15
C VAL A 100 -10.93 -1.89 11.59
N THR A 101 -11.90 -1.71 10.70
CA THR A 101 -13.23 -1.19 11.00
C THR A 101 -14.25 -2.24 10.62
N ALA A 102 -15.52 -2.06 10.98
CA ALA A 102 -16.57 -3.01 10.61
C ALA A 102 -16.58 -3.36 9.10
N SER A 103 -16.24 -2.40 8.22
CA SER A 103 -16.34 -2.55 6.76
C SER A 103 -15.04 -2.40 5.96
N ALA A 104 -13.91 -2.24 6.63
CA ALA A 104 -12.65 -2.01 5.94
C ALA A 104 -11.45 -2.48 6.76
N VAL A 105 -10.39 -2.90 6.07
CA VAL A 105 -9.13 -3.34 6.65
C VAL A 105 -7.99 -2.62 5.96
N THR A 106 -7.11 -1.98 6.73
CA THR A 106 -5.87 -1.39 6.21
C THR A 106 -4.78 -2.44 6.25
N LEU A 107 -4.20 -2.69 5.07
CA LEU A 107 -3.13 -3.65 4.84
C LEU A 107 -1.84 -2.91 4.50
N VAL A 108 -0.74 -3.31 5.13
CA VAL A 108 0.60 -2.77 4.86
C VAL A 108 1.55 -3.94 4.56
N VAL A 109 2.37 -3.83 3.52
CA VAL A 109 3.32 -4.90 3.20
C VAL A 109 4.31 -5.16 4.33
N THR A 110 4.69 -6.41 4.57
CA THR A 110 5.66 -6.79 5.61
C THR A 110 7.12 -6.78 5.13
N GLN A 111 7.33 -6.68 3.83
CA GLN A 111 8.61 -6.59 3.14
C GLN A 111 8.45 -5.65 1.93
N PRO A 112 9.52 -4.97 1.46
CA PRO A 112 9.39 -4.16 0.27
C PRO A 112 9.01 -5.01 -0.94
N VAL A 113 8.13 -4.48 -1.79
CA VAL A 113 7.65 -5.20 -2.99
C VAL A 113 8.54 -4.97 -4.19
N ALA A 114 9.33 -3.91 -4.16
CA ALA A 114 10.29 -3.55 -5.19
C ALA A 114 11.51 -2.90 -4.53
N PHE A 115 12.65 -3.04 -5.19
CA PHE A 115 13.93 -2.43 -4.84
C PHE A 115 14.40 -1.61 -6.03
N ASP A 116 15.17 -0.57 -5.76
CA ASP A 116 15.73 0.31 -6.78
C ASP A 116 14.68 1.07 -7.63
N PHE A 117 13.68 1.64 -6.96
CA PHE A 117 12.69 2.50 -7.62
C PHE A 117 12.86 3.95 -7.14
N GLU A 118 13.08 4.84 -8.08
CA GLU A 118 13.01 6.29 -7.87
C GLU A 118 11.58 6.68 -7.52
N PHE A 119 11.43 7.62 -6.57
CA PHE A 119 10.15 8.24 -6.28
C PHE A 119 9.63 8.99 -7.50
N ASP A 120 10.54 9.77 -8.08
CA ASP A 120 10.32 10.55 -9.27
C ASP A 120 11.66 10.78 -9.98
N GLU A 121 11.70 10.64 -11.30
CA GLU A 121 12.94 10.78 -12.07
C GLU A 121 13.41 12.23 -12.13
N GLY A 122 14.70 12.46 -12.38
CA GLY A 122 15.22 13.80 -12.64
C GLY A 122 14.42 14.53 -13.73
N GLU A 123 13.86 15.69 -13.39
CA GLU A 123 13.12 16.52 -14.33
C GLU A 123 14.07 17.21 -15.31
N LEU A 124 13.58 17.44 -16.54
CA LEU A 124 14.29 18.20 -17.56
C LEU A 124 14.64 19.60 -17.05
N THR A 125 15.80 20.12 -17.46
CA THR A 125 16.23 21.49 -17.16
C THR A 125 15.39 22.55 -17.92
N THR A 126 14.86 22.19 -19.09
CA THR A 126 13.97 23.01 -19.91
C THR A 126 12.89 22.14 -20.53
N ASP A 127 11.66 22.65 -20.63
CA ASP A 127 10.57 21.93 -21.30
C ASP A 127 10.64 22.05 -22.84
N ASN A 128 9.70 21.41 -23.54
CA ASN A 128 9.61 21.44 -25.00
C ASN A 128 9.28 22.83 -25.60
N THR A 129 9.00 23.84 -24.77
CA THR A 129 8.80 25.23 -25.17
C THR A 129 10.02 26.11 -24.88
N GLY A 130 11.08 25.55 -24.29
CA GLY A 130 12.28 26.27 -23.86
C GLY A 130 12.14 26.92 -22.48
N LYS A 131 11.10 26.61 -21.71
CA LYS A 131 10.89 27.16 -20.38
C LYS A 131 11.77 26.45 -19.36
N CYS A 132 12.62 27.20 -18.66
CA CYS A 132 13.47 26.68 -17.60
C CYS A 132 12.66 26.07 -16.45
N ASN A 133 13.15 24.95 -15.95
CA ASN A 133 12.58 24.30 -14.80
C ASN A 133 12.92 25.05 -13.51
N THR A 134 11.89 25.40 -12.75
CA THR A 134 11.99 26.03 -11.43
C THR A 134 11.59 25.08 -10.29
N ARG A 135 11.22 23.85 -10.62
CA ARG A 135 10.86 22.74 -9.75
C ARG A 135 11.94 21.66 -9.89
N GLY A 136 11.88 20.61 -9.06
CA GLY A 136 12.60 19.32 -9.15
C GLY A 136 14.02 19.19 -9.76
N ARG A 137 14.32 19.80 -10.91
CA ARG A 137 15.55 19.75 -11.71
C ARG A 137 16.02 18.31 -11.84
N ASP A 138 17.32 18.11 -12.03
CA ASP A 138 17.96 16.80 -12.19
C ASP A 138 17.78 15.82 -11.00
N TYR A 139 17.00 16.17 -9.98
CA TYR A 139 16.80 15.42 -8.73
C TYR A 139 15.36 14.92 -8.51
N GLY A 140 14.46 15.21 -9.45
CA GLY A 140 13.05 14.83 -9.42
C GLY A 140 12.20 15.67 -8.47
N TYR A 141 10.88 15.43 -8.44
CA TYR A 141 9.95 16.23 -7.66
C TYR A 141 9.31 15.44 -6.51
N ASN A 142 9.19 16.08 -5.34
CA ASN A 142 8.74 15.42 -4.12
C ASN A 142 7.21 15.37 -3.94
N SER A 143 6.44 15.63 -5.00
CA SER A 143 4.98 15.55 -4.95
C SER A 143 4.49 14.12 -5.13
N TRP A 144 3.78 13.59 -4.14
CA TRP A 144 3.14 12.28 -4.25
C TRP A 144 2.17 12.20 -5.43
N ARG A 145 1.37 13.24 -5.65
CA ARG A 145 0.41 13.30 -6.77
C ARG A 145 1.08 13.11 -8.13
N GLU A 146 2.20 13.78 -8.34
CA GLU A 146 2.92 13.82 -9.62
C GLU A 146 3.93 12.66 -9.76
N SER A 147 4.29 11.99 -8.66
CA SER A 147 5.31 10.95 -8.66
C SER A 147 5.05 9.78 -9.62
N ALA A 148 6.12 9.34 -10.29
CA ALA A 148 6.10 8.10 -11.07
C ALA A 148 5.76 6.87 -10.22
N LEU A 149 6.17 6.82 -8.94
CA LEU A 149 5.79 5.73 -8.02
C LEU A 149 4.29 5.58 -7.84
N ARG A 150 3.57 6.71 -7.69
CA ARG A 150 2.12 6.68 -7.54
C ARG A 150 1.46 6.13 -8.81
N GLN A 151 1.95 6.52 -9.98
CA GLN A 151 1.47 6.00 -11.27
C GLN A 151 1.71 4.49 -11.39
N TRP A 152 2.90 4.02 -11.05
CA TRP A 152 3.23 2.59 -11.07
C TRP A 152 2.34 1.78 -10.11
N LEU A 153 2.19 2.23 -8.86
CA LEU A 153 1.39 1.56 -7.83
C LEU A 153 -0.10 1.45 -8.20
N ASN A 154 -0.61 2.35 -9.03
CA ASN A 154 -2.03 2.44 -9.36
C ASN A 154 -2.34 2.12 -10.83
N SER A 155 -1.44 1.44 -11.55
CA SER A 155 -1.66 1.05 -12.94
C SER A 155 -1.72 -0.45 -13.17
N SER A 156 -2.59 -0.87 -14.08
CA SER A 156 -2.63 -2.22 -14.68
C SER A 156 -1.95 -2.28 -16.05
N GLY A 157 -1.34 -1.18 -16.49
CA GLY A 157 -0.70 -1.07 -17.79
C GLY A 157 0.52 -1.99 -17.93
N ALA A 158 0.77 -2.47 -19.16
CA ALA A 158 1.99 -3.18 -19.49
C ALA A 158 3.24 -2.29 -19.30
N ALA A 159 4.42 -2.91 -19.26
CA ALA A 159 5.69 -2.19 -19.25
C ALA A 159 5.75 -1.21 -20.45
N GLY A 160 6.20 0.02 -20.19
CA GLY A 160 6.23 1.11 -21.17
C GLY A 160 4.86 1.71 -21.53
N LYS A 161 3.77 1.35 -20.82
CA LYS A 161 2.41 1.82 -21.12
C LYS A 161 1.67 2.48 -19.96
N TRP A 162 2.20 2.39 -18.74
CA TRP A 162 1.51 2.92 -17.56
C TRP A 162 1.90 4.34 -17.17
N TRP A 163 3.12 4.77 -17.51
CA TRP A 163 3.63 6.10 -17.15
C TRP A 163 3.12 7.15 -18.14
N GLY A 164 2.72 8.29 -17.61
CA GLY A 164 2.42 9.49 -18.36
C GLY A 164 2.94 10.72 -17.63
N MET A 165 3.48 11.65 -18.40
CA MET A 165 3.95 12.96 -17.95
C MET A 165 2.90 13.67 -17.08
N GLN A 166 3.27 14.06 -15.85
CA GLN A 166 2.40 14.82 -14.94
C GLN A 166 2.64 16.33 -14.99
N ASN A 167 3.83 16.76 -15.43
CA ASN A 167 4.18 18.15 -15.64
C ASN A 167 5.12 18.32 -16.86
N SER A 168 5.32 19.54 -17.35
CA SER A 168 6.07 19.76 -18.61
C SER A 168 7.55 19.36 -18.60
N TRP A 169 8.14 19.09 -17.43
CA TRP A 169 9.54 18.70 -17.28
C TRP A 169 9.73 17.23 -16.88
N ASP A 170 8.63 16.51 -16.66
CA ASP A 170 8.61 15.15 -16.14
C ASP A 170 9.29 14.16 -17.12
N VAL A 171 10.05 13.22 -16.55
CA VAL A 171 10.81 12.21 -17.29
C VAL A 171 10.39 10.83 -16.79
N ALA A 172 10.22 9.87 -17.71
CA ALA A 172 9.88 8.52 -17.31
C ALA A 172 11.09 7.90 -16.57
N PRO A 173 10.90 7.32 -15.36
CA PRO A 173 11.98 6.62 -14.70
C PRO A 173 12.35 5.36 -15.48
N GLY A 174 13.62 4.93 -15.37
CA GLY A 174 14.13 3.79 -16.14
C GLY A 174 13.31 2.51 -15.97
N TYR A 175 12.76 2.26 -14.78
CA TYR A 175 11.93 1.07 -14.52
C TYR A 175 10.60 1.08 -15.27
N ALA A 176 10.09 2.24 -15.70
CA ALA A 176 8.82 2.34 -16.43
C ALA A 176 8.83 1.59 -17.76
N HIS A 177 10.00 1.44 -18.39
CA HIS A 177 10.13 0.74 -19.67
C HIS A 177 10.00 -0.79 -19.55
N ASN A 178 10.36 -1.35 -18.40
CA ASN A 178 10.55 -2.81 -18.25
C ASN A 178 9.64 -3.43 -17.19
N VAL A 179 9.12 -2.64 -16.26
CA VAL A 179 8.25 -3.12 -15.19
C VAL A 179 6.79 -2.77 -15.54
N PRO A 180 5.88 -3.74 -15.61
CA PRO A 180 4.45 -3.45 -15.73
C PRO A 180 3.89 -2.82 -14.44
N GLY A 181 2.75 -2.15 -14.55
CA GLY A 181 2.10 -1.51 -13.41
C GLY A 181 1.76 -2.52 -12.31
N PHE A 182 1.82 -2.07 -11.05
CA PHE A 182 1.67 -2.92 -9.87
C PHE A 182 0.34 -3.67 -9.83
N LEU A 183 -0.75 -3.10 -10.36
CA LEU A 183 -2.05 -3.76 -10.40
C LEU A 183 -2.08 -4.96 -11.36
N ALA A 184 -1.23 -4.97 -12.39
CA ALA A 184 -1.24 -6.01 -13.43
C ALA A 184 -0.86 -7.41 -12.89
N GLY A 185 -0.16 -7.46 -11.75
CA GLY A 185 0.26 -8.70 -11.14
C GLY A 185 -0.77 -9.34 -10.20
N PHE A 186 -1.83 -8.63 -9.80
CA PHE A 186 -2.88 -9.18 -8.94
C PHE A 186 -4.00 -9.86 -9.72
N ASP A 187 -4.76 -10.72 -9.03
CA ASP A 187 -6.03 -11.25 -9.53
C ASP A 187 -7.17 -10.24 -9.39
N ALA A 188 -8.21 -10.40 -10.20
CA ALA A 188 -9.35 -9.49 -10.23
C ALA A 188 -10.14 -9.48 -8.91
N ALA A 189 -10.28 -10.63 -8.25
CA ALA A 189 -11.04 -10.72 -7.00
C ALA A 189 -10.39 -9.89 -5.88
N PHE A 190 -9.05 -9.92 -5.76
CA PHE A 190 -8.33 -9.03 -4.86
C PHE A 190 -8.51 -7.56 -5.23
N LEU A 191 -8.32 -7.19 -6.50
CA LEU A 191 -8.43 -5.79 -6.94
C LEU A 191 -9.84 -5.21 -6.75
N GLU A 192 -10.87 -6.05 -6.78
CA GLU A 192 -12.25 -5.70 -6.46
C GLU A 192 -12.52 -5.51 -4.97
N CYS A 193 -11.71 -6.12 -4.09
CA CYS A 193 -11.69 -5.82 -2.67
C CYS A 193 -10.95 -4.53 -2.34
N VAL A 194 -9.94 -4.16 -3.13
CA VAL A 194 -9.15 -2.95 -2.89
C VAL A 194 -9.97 -1.71 -3.21
N LYS A 195 -10.24 -0.92 -2.17
CA LYS A 195 -11.00 0.32 -2.25
C LYS A 195 -10.11 1.46 -2.67
N ASP A 196 -10.72 2.44 -3.32
CA ASP A 196 -10.12 3.75 -3.44
C ASP A 196 -10.00 4.38 -2.03
N HIS A 197 -8.80 4.83 -1.68
CA HIS A 197 -8.48 5.48 -0.43
C HIS A 197 -8.03 6.92 -0.68
N ASN A 198 -8.56 7.85 0.11
CA ASN A 198 -8.11 9.24 0.05
C ASN A 198 -6.90 9.42 0.95
N THR A 199 -5.72 9.65 0.37
CA THR A 199 -4.52 10.02 1.13
C THR A 199 -4.37 11.53 1.21
N ILE A 200 -3.92 12.01 2.36
CA ILE A 200 -3.59 13.42 2.62
C ILE A 200 -2.06 13.54 2.66
N THR A 201 -1.49 14.36 1.78
CA THR A 201 -0.03 14.59 1.75
C THR A 201 0.24 16.07 1.91
N ALA A 202 1.10 16.44 2.86
CA ALA A 202 1.46 17.82 3.11
C ALA A 202 2.14 18.43 1.88
N LEU A 203 2.00 19.74 1.66
CA LEU A 203 2.75 20.45 0.62
C LEU A 203 4.12 20.88 1.17
N TRP A 204 5.16 20.81 0.35
CA TRP A 204 6.54 21.12 0.78
C TRP A 204 6.78 22.62 1.02
N ASP A 205 6.01 23.50 0.36
CA ASP A 205 6.18 24.97 0.33
C ASP A 205 5.13 25.74 1.14
N LYS A 206 4.07 25.06 1.60
CA LYS A 206 2.91 25.69 2.24
C LYS A 206 2.56 24.98 3.56
N PRO A 207 3.11 25.46 4.68
CA PRO A 207 2.76 24.93 6.01
C PRO A 207 1.25 24.92 6.24
N GLY A 208 0.74 23.82 6.81
CA GLY A 208 -0.67 23.60 7.10
C GLY A 208 -1.55 23.30 5.88
N MET A 209 -0.98 23.28 4.66
CA MET A 209 -1.70 22.93 3.44
C MET A 209 -1.33 21.53 2.97
N ALA A 210 -2.31 20.84 2.40
CA ALA A 210 -2.16 19.48 1.94
C ALA A 210 -2.89 19.26 0.62
N GLU A 211 -2.41 18.27 -0.13
CA GLU A 211 -3.12 17.72 -1.26
C GLU A 211 -3.82 16.41 -0.90
N LYS A 212 -4.90 16.12 -1.65
CA LYS A 212 -5.65 14.87 -1.53
C LYS A 212 -5.58 14.07 -2.81
N THR A 213 -5.05 12.86 -2.76
CA THR A 213 -5.09 11.90 -3.89
C THR A 213 -6.03 10.76 -3.54
N LYS A 214 -6.54 10.07 -4.57
CA LYS A 214 -7.46 8.94 -4.44
C LYS A 214 -6.81 7.73 -5.09
N ASP A 215 -6.36 6.80 -4.28
CA ASP A 215 -5.40 5.76 -4.66
C ASP A 215 -5.87 4.38 -4.20
N LYS A 216 -5.63 3.34 -4.99
CA LYS A 216 -5.82 1.94 -4.56
C LYS A 216 -4.66 1.48 -3.68
N PHE A 217 -3.45 1.85 -4.08
CA PHE A 217 -2.23 1.60 -3.32
C PHE A 217 -1.47 2.90 -3.12
N TYR A 218 -0.93 3.08 -1.92
CA TYR A 218 -0.25 4.31 -1.52
C TYR A 218 0.95 4.00 -0.62
N LEU A 219 1.93 4.89 -0.57
CA LEU A 219 2.99 4.80 0.43
C LEU A 219 2.51 5.38 1.76
N LEU A 220 3.08 4.90 2.87
CA LEU A 220 2.82 5.49 4.17
C LEU A 220 3.38 6.92 4.26
N SER A 221 2.76 7.75 5.07
CA SER A 221 3.30 9.06 5.49
C SER A 221 4.24 8.95 6.67
N ARG A 222 4.99 10.03 6.90
CA ARG A 222 5.65 10.32 8.16
C ARG A 222 4.69 10.24 9.34
N THR A 223 3.47 10.78 9.23
CA THR A 223 2.50 10.73 10.33
C THR A 223 2.05 9.30 10.63
N GLU A 224 1.74 8.51 9.61
CA GLU A 224 1.34 7.11 9.78
C GLU A 224 2.46 6.23 10.38
N VAL A 225 3.73 6.53 10.09
CA VAL A 225 4.87 5.75 10.60
C VAL A 225 5.33 6.22 11.98
N PHE A 226 5.51 7.53 12.17
CA PHE A 226 6.16 8.08 13.37
C PHE A 226 5.16 8.72 14.34
N GLY A 227 4.01 9.18 13.86
CA GLY A 227 3.00 9.92 14.62
C GLY A 227 3.15 11.44 14.56
N ASP A 228 4.19 11.95 13.90
CA ASP A 228 4.42 13.39 13.79
C ASP A 228 3.71 13.99 12.57
N ALA A 229 3.18 15.20 12.73
CA ALA A 229 2.73 16.00 11.59
C ALA A 229 3.90 16.34 10.64
N ASN A 230 3.63 16.40 9.34
CA ASN A 230 4.54 16.90 8.34
C ASN A 230 4.13 18.30 7.91
N ASN A 231 5.01 19.29 8.05
CA ASN A 231 4.74 20.68 7.69
C ASN A 231 3.38 21.20 8.22
N ASP A 232 3.12 20.98 9.51
CA ASP A 232 1.87 21.31 10.22
C ASP A 232 0.60 20.56 9.76
N VAL A 233 0.76 19.47 9.01
CA VAL A 233 -0.34 18.61 8.56
C VAL A 233 -0.22 17.21 9.17
N ALA A 234 -1.27 16.75 9.83
CA ALA A 234 -1.44 15.34 10.13
C ALA A 234 -1.87 14.60 8.86
N GLU A 235 -0.95 13.87 8.25
CA GLU A 235 -1.16 13.19 6.96
C GLU A 235 -1.97 11.89 7.07
N GLY A 236 -2.27 11.47 8.31
CA GLY A 236 -3.01 10.26 8.67
C GLY A 236 -2.90 10.01 10.17
N GLU A 237 -3.36 8.84 10.62
CA GLU A 237 -3.22 8.39 12.00
C GLU A 237 -2.02 7.45 12.12
N LYS A 238 -1.33 7.48 13.27
CA LYS A 238 -0.21 6.57 13.52
C LYS A 238 -0.67 5.12 13.47
N LEU A 239 -0.02 4.30 12.66
CA LEU A 239 -0.29 2.88 12.53
C LEU A 239 0.50 2.07 13.57
N ASP A 240 -0.09 0.96 14.02
CA ASP A 240 0.57 -0.01 14.89
C ASP A 240 1.51 -0.92 14.09
N LEU A 241 2.67 -0.35 13.72
CA LEU A 241 3.73 -1.04 13.00
C LEU A 241 4.72 -1.68 13.99
N PRO A 242 5.23 -2.89 13.68
CA PRO A 242 6.20 -3.55 14.55
C PRO A 242 7.50 -2.74 14.64
N GLN A 243 8.22 -2.83 15.76
CA GLN A 243 9.46 -2.06 15.99
C GLN A 243 10.54 -2.30 14.92
N GLN A 244 10.49 -3.45 14.24
CA GLN A 244 11.42 -3.83 13.17
C GLN A 244 10.81 -3.70 11.77
N PHE A 245 9.70 -2.97 11.62
CA PHE A 245 9.01 -2.80 10.35
C PHE A 245 9.98 -2.34 9.25
N LEU A 246 10.20 -3.22 8.27
CA LEU A 246 11.07 -3.00 7.12
C LEU A 246 12.50 -2.52 7.44
N ARG A 247 13.02 -2.85 8.62
CA ARG A 247 14.43 -2.61 8.95
C ARG A 247 15.34 -3.36 7.96
N GLY A 248 16.54 -2.80 7.73
CA GLY A 248 17.47 -3.30 6.74
C GLY A 248 17.28 -2.72 5.33
N HIS A 249 16.26 -1.88 5.11
CA HIS A 249 16.01 -1.21 3.84
C HIS A 249 15.89 0.29 4.02
N TYR A 250 16.31 1.06 3.01
CA TYR A 250 15.85 2.43 2.84
C TYR A 250 14.58 2.41 2.00
N TRP A 251 13.47 2.94 2.51
CA TRP A 251 12.18 2.89 1.80
C TRP A 251 11.43 4.21 1.83
N TRP A 252 10.70 4.47 0.75
CA TRP A 252 10.01 5.73 0.52
C TRP A 252 8.77 5.92 1.39
N LEU A 253 8.58 7.15 1.87
CA LEU A 253 7.31 7.68 2.33
C LEU A 253 6.72 8.56 1.22
N ARG A 254 5.39 8.77 1.23
CA ARG A 254 4.76 9.77 0.34
C ARG A 254 4.96 11.22 0.81
N SER A 255 5.43 11.42 2.04
CA SER A 255 5.60 12.72 2.66
C SER A 255 6.79 13.48 2.06
N PRO A 256 6.60 14.70 1.55
CA PRO A 256 7.71 15.53 1.10
C PRO A 256 8.48 16.12 2.29
N HIS A 257 9.78 16.38 2.09
CA HIS A 257 10.54 17.21 3.02
C HIS A 257 10.14 18.69 2.86
N PRO A 258 9.81 19.41 3.94
CA PRO A 258 9.48 20.83 3.87
C PRO A 258 10.70 21.67 3.46
N GLY A 259 10.50 22.68 2.62
CA GLY A 259 11.56 23.63 2.23
C GLY A 259 12.47 23.19 1.07
N TYR A 260 12.31 21.98 0.53
CA TYR A 260 12.97 21.56 -0.72
C TYR A 260 11.95 20.91 -1.65
N THR A 261 12.08 21.15 -2.95
CA THR A 261 11.17 20.59 -3.99
C THR A 261 11.49 19.14 -4.34
N ASN A 262 12.69 18.68 -4.04
CA ASN A 262 13.27 17.44 -4.57
C ASN A 262 13.62 16.42 -3.48
N TYR A 263 13.41 16.76 -2.20
CA TYR A 263 13.62 15.83 -1.10
C TYR A 263 12.31 15.19 -0.64
N VAL A 264 12.30 13.86 -0.60
CA VAL A 264 11.19 13.04 -0.10
C VAL A 264 11.66 12.34 1.16
N TYR A 265 10.77 12.19 2.15
CA TYR A 265 11.10 11.44 3.36
C TYR A 265 11.22 9.93 3.06
N ILE A 266 12.14 9.30 3.79
CA ILE A 266 12.37 7.87 3.83
C ILE A 266 12.45 7.39 5.27
N VAL A 267 12.37 6.08 5.42
CA VAL A 267 12.84 5.39 6.61
C VAL A 267 14.17 4.71 6.30
N THR A 268 15.13 4.84 7.22
CA THR A 268 16.47 4.24 7.09
C THR A 268 16.47 2.77 7.44
N THR A 269 17.60 2.09 7.18
CA THR A 269 17.83 0.71 7.59
C THR A 269 17.69 0.49 9.11
N ALA A 270 17.89 1.53 9.92
CA ALA A 270 17.72 1.50 11.37
C ALA A 270 16.27 1.75 11.82
N GLY A 271 15.35 2.05 10.90
CA GLY A 271 13.95 2.40 11.22
C GLY A 271 13.77 3.86 11.64
N THR A 272 14.70 4.75 11.30
CA THR A 272 14.61 6.19 11.63
C THR A 272 14.21 7.02 10.42
N LEU A 273 13.61 8.19 10.66
CA LEU A 273 13.27 9.14 9.59
C LEU A 273 14.55 9.76 9.00
N ASN A 274 14.61 9.86 7.67
CA ASN A 274 15.59 10.64 6.93
C ASN A 274 14.95 11.15 5.63
N TYR A 275 15.65 11.89 4.80
CA TYR A 275 15.15 12.36 3.51
C TYR A 275 16.22 12.17 2.43
N TYR A 276 15.79 12.15 1.17
CA TYR A 276 16.70 12.01 0.05
C TYR A 276 16.09 12.48 -1.27
N TYR A 277 16.95 12.72 -2.27
CA TYR A 277 16.52 13.14 -3.61
C TYR A 277 15.53 12.15 -4.21
N ALA A 278 14.45 12.66 -4.80
CA ALA A 278 13.36 11.87 -5.35
C ALA A 278 13.84 10.88 -6.42
N ASN A 279 14.87 11.25 -7.18
CA ASN A 279 15.47 10.43 -8.23
C ASN A 279 16.44 9.33 -7.75
N TYR A 280 16.52 9.06 -6.44
CA TYR A 280 17.32 7.95 -5.96
C TYR A 280 16.49 6.68 -5.85
N ALA A 281 17.10 5.56 -6.22
CA ALA A 281 16.48 4.26 -6.12
C ALA A 281 16.32 3.84 -4.64
N ARG A 282 15.10 3.48 -4.23
CA ARG A 282 14.80 2.95 -2.88
C ARG A 282 13.79 1.81 -2.93
N ALA A 283 13.62 1.17 -1.77
CA ALA A 283 12.64 0.12 -1.61
C ALA A 283 11.21 0.71 -1.51
N VAL A 284 10.24 -0.03 -2.04
CA VAL A 284 8.83 0.41 -2.11
C VAL A 284 7.98 -0.41 -1.16
N ALA A 285 7.24 0.27 -0.29
CA ALA A 285 6.42 -0.33 0.76
C ALA A 285 4.98 0.21 0.71
N PRO A 286 4.12 -0.34 -0.16
CA PRO A 286 2.77 0.15 -0.29
C PRO A 286 1.85 -0.35 0.83
N ALA A 287 0.80 0.41 1.04
CA ALA A 287 -0.38 0.06 1.80
C ALA A 287 -1.62 0.12 0.88
N CYS A 288 -2.69 -0.56 1.28
CA CYS A 288 -4.01 -0.43 0.67
C CYS A 288 -5.10 -0.60 1.71
N VAL A 289 -6.32 -0.21 1.34
CA VAL A 289 -7.52 -0.48 2.13
C VAL A 289 -8.39 -1.45 1.35
N ILE A 290 -8.74 -2.58 1.97
CA ILE A 290 -9.74 -3.50 1.41
C ILE A 290 -11.09 -3.29 2.07
N GLY A 291 -12.19 -3.56 1.36
CA GLY A 291 -13.52 -3.70 1.96
C GLY A 291 -14.69 -3.61 1.00
#